data_AF-A0A933PPV7-F1
#
_entry.id   AF-A0A933PPV7-F1
#
_cell.length_a   1.000
_cell.length_b   1.000
_cell.length_c   1.000
_cell.angle_alpha   90.00
_cell.angle_beta   90.00
_cell.angle_gamma   90.00
#
_symmetry.space_group_name_H-M   'P 1'
#
loop_
_entity.id
_entity.type
_entity.pdbx_description
1 polymer ?
#
loop_
_entity_poly.entity_id
_entity_poly.type
_entity_poly.pdbx_seq_one_letter_code
_entity_poly.pdbx_strand_id
1 'polypeptide(L)'
;MIELAIVLAVIGLLMGSGLLAIAPILENAKRKATNERLNKIEDALVLFVIRNNRLPCPANGSYASSNANYGLERYTSGTGVCTSASVSAANAVVPWRTLGLDETLSLDGWGRRISYHVADPTLLAAPAVGARTTLDSLVASTCMYRESSATSTSRNDTCDPPTTSIEPSYPYGNYIRVINASSVELTTDQPAATITTSNVGQAGGRAAYVLVSHGKNGAGAYGPNGTGPISGVPAAGTNESTNNKAANGEALFVQNDTINITGTSYFDDVVRWKTPAAIISACGTSACGNP
;
A
#
# COMPACT_ATOMS: atom_id res chain seq x y z
N MET A 1 32.13 -7.50 56.02
CA MET A 1 31.99 -6.22 55.27
C MET A 1 32.40 -6.39 53.80
N ILE A 2 33.52 -7.08 53.49
CA ILE A 2 34.03 -7.18 52.11
C ILE A 2 33.17 -8.04 51.17
N GLU A 3 32.51 -9.10 51.66
CA GLU A 3 31.62 -9.93 50.84
C GLU A 3 30.41 -9.16 50.30
N LEU A 4 29.77 -8.32 51.12
CA LEU A 4 28.66 -7.48 50.66
C LEU A 4 29.13 -6.42 49.65
N ALA A 5 30.36 -5.93 49.75
CA ALA A 5 30.93 -4.99 48.78
C ALA A 5 31.20 -5.65 47.43
N ILE A 6 31.71 -6.89 47.42
CA ILE A 6 31.95 -7.66 46.18
C ILE A 6 30.63 -8.04 45.51
N VAL A 7 29.63 -8.45 46.28
CA VAL A 7 28.28 -8.78 45.76
C VAL A 7 27.65 -7.56 45.09
N LEU A 8 27.70 -6.39 45.71
CA LEU A 8 27.16 -5.16 45.12
C LEU A 8 27.96 -4.69 43.89
N ALA A 9 29.28 -4.89 43.88
CA ALA A 9 30.11 -4.60 42.72
C ALA A 9 29.78 -5.50 41.52
N VAL A 10 29.54 -6.80 41.75
CA VAL A 10 29.14 -7.75 40.70
C VAL A 10 27.73 -7.44 40.20
N ILE A 11 26.78 -7.12 41.09
CA ILE A 11 25.42 -6.73 40.70
C ILE A 11 25.45 -5.42 39.87
N GLY A 12 26.25 -4.43 40.28
CA GLY A 12 26.42 -3.19 39.53
C GLY A 12 27.02 -3.41 38.13
N LEU A 13 27.99 -4.33 38.00
CA LEU A 13 28.58 -4.69 36.71
C LEU A 13 27.58 -5.42 35.79
N LEU A 14 26.76 -6.30 36.36
CA LEU A 14 25.73 -7.04 35.61
C LEU A 14 24.58 -6.13 35.17
N MET A 15 24.13 -5.22 36.03
CA MET A 15 23.12 -4.23 35.68
C MET A 15 23.64 -3.18 34.69
N GLY A 16 24.92 -2.81 34.80
CA GLY A 16 25.58 -1.87 33.88
C GLY A 16 25.77 -2.41 32.46
N SER A 17 25.97 -3.73 32.31
CA SER A 17 26.17 -4.36 30.99
C SER A 17 24.86 -4.70 30.26
N GLY A 18 23.75 -4.91 30.98
CA GLY A 18 22.45 -5.26 30.37
C GLY A 18 21.69 -4.11 29.70
N LEU A 19 21.96 -2.85 30.06
CA LEU A 19 21.17 -1.70 29.62
C LEU A 19 21.30 -1.40 28.11
N LEU A 20 22.43 -1.78 27.49
CA LEU A 20 22.69 -1.54 26.06
C LEU A 20 21.90 -2.46 25.12
N ALA A 21 21.34 -3.58 25.62
CA ALA A 21 20.65 -4.57 24.80
C ALA A 21 19.14 -4.30 24.60
N ILE A 22 18.53 -3.38 25.36
CA ILE A 22 17.06 -3.18 25.34
C ILE A 22 16.59 -2.47 24.07
N ALA A 23 17.35 -1.48 23.59
CA ALA A 23 16.98 -0.67 22.44
C ALA A 23 16.73 -1.48 21.14
N PRO A 24 17.63 -2.40 20.71
CA PRO A 24 17.39 -3.22 19.52
C PRO A 24 16.25 -4.23 19.70
N ILE A 25 16.03 -4.77 20.90
CA ILE A 25 14.92 -5.70 21.18
C ILE A 25 13.58 -4.99 21.00
N LEU A 26 13.44 -3.77 21.54
CA LEU A 26 12.22 -2.98 21.40
C LEU A 26 11.96 -2.62 19.93
N GLU A 27 12.98 -2.26 19.16
CA GLU A 27 12.85 -1.94 17.74
C GLU A 27 12.37 -3.16 16.93
N ASN A 28 12.93 -4.35 17.20
CA ASN A 28 12.47 -5.60 16.58
C ASN A 28 11.02 -5.91 16.95
N ALA A 29 10.61 -5.65 18.20
CA ALA A 29 9.22 -5.81 18.62
C ALA A 29 8.28 -4.86 17.86
N LYS A 30 8.66 -3.60 17.65
CA LYS A 30 7.89 -2.64 16.85
C LYS A 30 7.74 -3.08 15.39
N ARG A 31 8.82 -3.55 14.78
CA ARG A 31 8.81 -4.07 13.40
C ARG A 31 7.94 -5.31 13.26
N LYS A 32 8.00 -6.22 14.24
CA LYS A 32 7.12 -7.39 14.28
C LYS A 32 5.66 -6.97 14.36
N ALA A 33 5.33 -6.03 15.26
CA ALA A 33 3.97 -5.49 15.38
C ALA A 33 3.50 -4.83 14.07
N THR A 34 4.35 -4.04 13.40
CA THR A 34 4.04 -3.47 12.08
C THR A 34 3.70 -4.56 11.06
N ASN A 35 4.51 -5.60 10.96
CA ASN A 35 4.28 -6.70 10.01
C ASN A 35 3.00 -7.48 10.31
N GLU A 36 2.70 -7.73 11.58
CA GLU A 36 1.46 -8.39 12.01
C GLU A 36 0.23 -7.54 11.65
N ARG A 37 0.29 -6.22 11.85
CA ARG A 37 -0.81 -5.31 11.51
C ARG A 37 -0.99 -5.17 10.00
N LEU A 38 0.11 -5.09 9.25
CA LEU A 38 0.08 -5.11 7.79
C LEU A 38 -0.59 -6.40 7.27
N ASN A 39 -0.25 -7.58 7.81
CA ASN A 39 -0.93 -8.83 7.44
C ASN A 39 -2.45 -8.73 7.63
N LYS A 40 -2.91 -8.21 8.77
CA LYS A 40 -4.35 -8.04 9.06
C LYS A 40 -5.04 -7.04 8.14
N ILE A 41 -4.35 -5.96 7.76
CA ILE A 41 -4.86 -5.01 6.78
C ILE A 41 -4.98 -5.68 5.41
N GLU A 42 -3.98 -6.45 4.98
CA GLU A 42 -4.02 -7.18 3.70
C GLU A 42 -5.18 -8.18 3.65
N ASP A 43 -5.39 -8.96 4.72
CA ASP A 43 -6.53 -9.88 4.83
C ASP A 43 -7.88 -9.12 4.69
N ALA A 44 -8.02 -7.98 5.36
CA ALA A 44 -9.24 -7.18 5.30
C ALA A 44 -9.46 -6.52 3.94
N LEU A 45 -8.38 -6.10 3.26
CA LEU A 45 -8.45 -5.59 1.89
C LEU A 45 -8.96 -6.66 0.93
N VAL A 46 -8.47 -7.90 1.03
CA VAL A 46 -8.96 -9.02 0.21
C VAL A 46 -10.44 -9.30 0.49
N LEU A 47 -10.85 -9.37 1.77
CA LEU A 47 -12.25 -9.55 2.15
C LEU A 47 -13.16 -8.43 1.64
N PHE A 48 -12.67 -7.18 1.65
CA PHE A 48 -13.41 -6.05 1.13
C PHE A 48 -13.61 -6.17 -0.38
N VAL A 49 -12.58 -6.61 -1.12
CA VAL A 49 -12.66 -6.86 -2.57
C VAL A 49 -13.67 -7.98 -2.86
N ILE A 50 -13.66 -9.08 -2.11
CA ILE A 50 -14.64 -10.18 -2.27
C ILE A 50 -16.08 -9.67 -2.09
N ARG A 51 -16.33 -8.81 -1.10
CA ARG A 51 -17.68 -8.32 -0.82
C ARG A 51 -18.15 -7.24 -1.80
N ASN A 52 -17.26 -6.33 -2.18
CA ASN A 52 -17.63 -5.08 -2.85
C ASN A 52 -17.16 -5.01 -4.31
N ASN A 53 -16.45 -6.03 -4.80
CA ASN A 53 -15.83 -6.08 -6.13
C ASN A 53 -14.97 -4.85 -6.46
N ARG A 54 -14.39 -4.21 -5.43
CA ARG A 54 -13.48 -3.08 -5.57
C ARG A 54 -12.54 -3.00 -4.37
N LEU A 55 -11.41 -2.33 -4.53
CA LEU A 55 -10.60 -1.90 -3.40
C LEU A 55 -11.26 -0.70 -2.69
N PRO A 56 -11.09 -0.57 -1.36
CA PRO A 56 -11.62 0.58 -0.64
C PRO A 56 -10.86 1.84 -1.02
N CYS A 57 -11.51 3.00 -0.94
CA CYS A 57 -10.83 4.27 -1.11
C CYS A 57 -10.06 4.65 0.15
N PRO A 58 -8.92 5.36 0.06
CA PRO A 58 -8.19 5.74 1.25
C PRO A 58 -9.02 6.63 2.18
N ALA A 59 -8.78 6.49 3.48
CA ALA A 59 -9.27 7.43 4.47
C ALA A 59 -8.36 8.64 4.54
N ASN A 60 -8.86 9.73 5.11
CA ASN A 60 -8.08 10.95 5.32
C ASN A 60 -7.44 10.93 6.72
N GLY A 61 -6.11 10.85 6.75
CA GLY A 61 -5.31 10.78 7.95
C GLY A 61 -5.22 12.09 8.74
N SER A 62 -5.66 13.22 8.17
CA SER A 62 -5.73 14.52 8.86
C SER A 62 -6.99 14.64 9.75
N TYR A 63 -7.93 13.71 9.65
CA TYR A 63 -9.11 13.72 10.51
C TYR A 63 -8.77 13.20 11.90
N ALA A 64 -9.22 13.95 12.92
CA ALA A 64 -9.20 13.52 14.31
C ALA A 64 -10.41 12.62 14.62
N SER A 65 -10.37 11.92 15.74
CA SER A 65 -11.42 11.01 16.20
C SER A 65 -12.80 11.66 16.39
N SER A 66 -12.86 12.98 16.56
CA SER A 66 -14.10 13.75 16.63
C SER A 66 -14.80 13.94 15.27
N ASN A 67 -14.11 13.68 14.16
CA ASN A 67 -14.69 13.82 12.82
C ASN A 67 -15.53 12.58 12.46
N ALA A 68 -16.75 12.77 11.96
CA ALA A 68 -17.62 11.67 11.56
C ALA A 68 -17.00 10.75 10.47
N ASN A 69 -16.16 11.33 9.60
CA ASN A 69 -15.47 10.64 8.51
C ASN A 69 -14.11 10.05 8.92
N TYR A 70 -13.76 10.11 10.20
CA TYR A 70 -12.55 9.49 10.72
C TYR A 70 -12.54 7.99 10.43
N GLY A 71 -11.45 7.47 9.84
CA GLY A 71 -11.28 6.05 9.54
C GLY A 71 -12.19 5.48 8.45
N LEU A 72 -13.00 6.30 7.80
CA LEU A 72 -13.89 5.89 6.71
C LEU A 72 -13.24 6.18 5.35
N GLU A 73 -13.46 5.28 4.40
CA GLU A 73 -13.10 5.50 3.00
C GLU A 73 -13.84 6.71 2.41
N ARG A 74 -13.22 7.33 1.41
CA ARG A 74 -13.77 8.52 0.75
C ARG A 74 -13.99 8.29 -0.74
N TYR A 75 -15.22 7.89 -1.08
CA TYR A 75 -15.65 7.65 -2.46
C TYR A 75 -16.81 8.55 -2.84
N THR A 76 -17.07 8.65 -4.14
CA THR A 76 -18.24 9.33 -4.69
C THR A 76 -19.43 8.36 -4.65
N SER A 77 -20.48 8.72 -3.91
CA SER A 77 -21.71 7.91 -3.80
C SER A 77 -22.31 7.64 -5.17
N GLY A 78 -22.76 6.40 -5.40
CA GLY A 78 -23.36 5.95 -6.66
C GLY A 78 -22.36 5.42 -7.69
N THR A 79 -21.08 5.82 -7.64
CA THR A 79 -20.04 5.31 -8.55
C THR A 79 -18.98 4.46 -7.84
N GLY A 80 -18.80 4.60 -6.53
CA GLY A 80 -17.78 3.85 -5.79
C GLY A 80 -16.34 4.24 -6.16
N VAL A 81 -16.16 5.30 -6.94
CA VAL A 81 -14.85 5.82 -7.38
C VAL A 81 -14.27 6.71 -6.29
N CYS A 82 -12.96 6.63 -6.08
CA CYS A 82 -12.31 7.42 -5.06
C CYS A 82 -12.32 8.91 -5.43
N THR A 83 -12.53 9.75 -4.41
CA THR A 83 -12.45 11.20 -4.62
C THR A 83 -11.00 11.58 -4.87
N SER A 84 -10.70 12.53 -5.76
CA SER A 84 -9.31 12.93 -6.02
C SER A 84 -8.59 13.37 -4.74
N ALA A 85 -9.30 14.05 -3.83
CA ALA A 85 -8.81 14.42 -2.49
C ALA A 85 -8.47 13.23 -1.56
N SER A 86 -8.94 12.02 -1.86
CA SER A 86 -8.64 10.81 -1.10
C SER A 86 -7.45 10.04 -1.65
N VAL A 87 -7.21 10.10 -2.96
CA VAL A 87 -6.16 9.32 -3.61
C VAL A 87 -4.88 10.11 -3.79
N SER A 88 -4.95 11.40 -4.13
CA SER A 88 -3.77 12.23 -4.44
C SER A 88 -3.14 12.87 -3.22
N ALA A 89 -3.77 12.73 -2.06
CA ALA A 89 -3.40 13.50 -0.90
C ALA A 89 -2.34 12.76 -0.07
N ALA A 90 -1.34 13.52 0.41
CA ALA A 90 -0.31 13.03 1.32
C ALA A 90 -0.87 12.39 2.61
N ASN A 91 -2.14 12.60 2.91
CA ASN A 91 -2.87 12.03 4.05
C ASN A 91 -3.66 10.76 3.72
N ALA A 92 -3.40 10.09 2.60
CA ALA A 92 -4.03 8.82 2.28
C ALA A 92 -3.58 7.73 3.27
N VAL A 93 -4.50 7.29 4.13
CA VAL A 93 -4.26 6.27 5.16
C VAL A 93 -5.26 5.12 5.00
N VAL A 94 -4.94 3.99 5.62
CA VAL A 94 -5.82 2.80 5.63
C VAL A 94 -7.22 3.19 6.14
N PRO A 95 -8.32 2.81 5.47
CA PRO A 95 -9.67 3.09 5.93
C PRO A 95 -10.16 2.03 6.94
N TRP A 96 -9.59 2.03 8.15
CA TRP A 96 -9.76 0.94 9.12
C TRP A 96 -11.22 0.71 9.56
N ARG A 97 -12.04 1.75 9.73
CA ARG A 97 -13.46 1.56 10.08
C ARG A 97 -14.26 0.97 8.94
N THR A 98 -13.99 1.38 7.70
CA THR A 98 -14.59 0.77 6.50
C THR A 98 -14.21 -0.70 6.39
N LEU A 99 -12.96 -1.04 6.71
CA LEU A 99 -12.47 -2.41 6.72
C LEU A 99 -12.96 -3.24 7.93
N GLY A 100 -13.68 -2.63 8.88
CA GLY A 100 -14.11 -3.30 10.11
C GLY A 100 -12.94 -3.66 11.04
N LEU A 101 -11.82 -2.96 10.92
CA LEU A 101 -10.62 -3.15 11.74
C LEU A 101 -10.63 -2.22 12.95
N ASP A 102 -10.02 -2.70 14.04
CA ASP A 102 -9.70 -1.86 15.19
C ASP A 102 -8.70 -0.75 14.80
N GLU A 103 -8.81 0.42 15.43
CA GLU A 103 -7.94 1.55 15.10
C GLU A 103 -6.46 1.21 15.32
N THR A 104 -6.11 0.40 16.31
CA THR A 104 -4.71 0.03 16.58
C THR A 104 -4.04 -0.69 15.41
N LEU A 105 -4.83 -1.38 14.57
CA LEU A 105 -4.33 -2.06 13.36
C LEU A 105 -3.98 -1.06 12.25
N SER A 106 -4.56 0.13 12.27
CA SER A 106 -4.19 1.20 11.34
C SER A 106 -2.87 1.89 11.67
N LEU A 107 -2.30 1.61 12.84
CA LEU A 107 -1.04 2.19 13.31
C LEU A 107 0.11 1.21 13.12
N ASP A 108 1.32 1.71 12.89
CA ASP A 108 2.56 0.94 12.93
C ASP A 108 3.09 0.77 14.36
N GLY A 109 4.16 0.00 14.52
CA GLY A 109 4.81 -0.23 15.82
C GLY A 109 5.33 1.03 16.51
N TRP A 110 5.42 2.17 15.80
CA TRP A 110 5.83 3.47 16.34
C TRP A 110 4.62 4.39 16.64
N GLY A 111 3.38 3.91 16.42
CA GLY A 111 2.15 4.63 16.74
C GLY A 111 1.68 5.59 15.66
N ARG A 112 2.11 5.40 14.41
CA ARG A 112 1.78 6.26 13.27
C ARG A 112 0.89 5.51 12.29
N ARG A 113 0.01 6.22 11.59
CA ARG A 113 -0.90 5.63 10.61
C ARG A 113 -0.13 5.05 9.43
N ILE A 114 -0.53 3.84 9.05
CA ILE A 114 -0.09 3.19 7.82
C ILE A 114 -0.73 3.93 6.65
N SER A 115 0.11 4.42 5.74
CA SER A 115 -0.34 5.04 4.50
C SER A 115 -0.86 3.98 3.54
N TYR A 116 -1.95 4.28 2.86
CA TYR A 116 -2.59 3.39 1.91
C TYR A 116 -2.89 4.13 0.62
N HIS A 117 -2.35 3.62 -0.47
CA HIS A 117 -2.54 4.16 -1.79
C HIS A 117 -3.16 3.09 -2.67
N VAL A 118 -4.31 3.41 -3.25
CA VAL A 118 -4.99 2.58 -4.24
C VAL A 118 -4.69 3.14 -5.63
N ALA A 119 -4.57 2.26 -6.61
CA ALA A 119 -4.43 2.71 -7.99
C ALA A 119 -5.75 3.30 -8.48
N ASP A 120 -5.71 4.52 -9.02
CA ASP A 120 -6.91 5.28 -9.40
C ASP A 120 -6.68 6.10 -10.68
N PRO A 121 -7.68 6.18 -11.59
CA PRO A 121 -7.61 6.96 -12.84
C PRO A 121 -7.29 8.43 -12.68
N THR A 122 -7.56 9.01 -11.51
CA THR A 122 -7.32 10.43 -11.23
C THR A 122 -5.90 10.70 -10.72
N LEU A 123 -5.08 9.67 -10.48
CA LEU A 123 -3.68 9.78 -10.03
C LEU A 123 -2.66 9.94 -11.16
N LEU A 124 -3.10 10.10 -12.40
CA LEU A 124 -2.23 10.22 -13.58
C LEU A 124 -1.55 11.61 -13.64
N ALA A 125 -0.47 11.75 -12.88
CA ALA A 125 0.65 12.65 -13.17
C ALA A 125 1.90 11.90 -13.67
N ALA A 126 1.81 10.58 -13.92
CA ALA A 126 2.78 9.89 -14.77
C ALA A 126 2.62 10.41 -16.21
N PRO A 127 3.70 10.56 -17.01
CA PRO A 127 3.62 11.16 -18.35
C PRO A 127 2.52 10.44 -19.14
N ALA A 128 1.58 11.25 -19.62
CA ALA A 128 0.33 10.81 -20.24
C ALA A 128 0.57 9.66 -21.24
N VAL A 129 0.28 8.44 -20.83
CA VAL A 129 -0.18 7.43 -21.78
C VAL A 129 -1.63 7.84 -22.06
N GLY A 130 -1.81 8.57 -23.17
CA GLY A 130 -3.07 9.01 -23.79
C GLY A 130 -4.34 9.01 -22.93
N ALA A 131 -4.92 10.19 -22.74
CA ALA A 131 -6.24 10.43 -22.11
C ALA A 131 -7.21 9.25 -22.24
N ARG A 132 -7.47 8.54 -21.13
CA ARG A 132 -8.34 7.37 -21.11
C ARG A 132 -9.60 7.65 -20.28
N THR A 133 -10.75 7.27 -20.84
CA THR A 133 -12.09 7.56 -20.32
C THR A 133 -12.50 6.57 -19.23
N THR A 134 -13.61 6.87 -18.54
CA THR A 134 -14.22 6.18 -17.38
C THR A 134 -14.49 4.68 -17.52
N LEU A 135 -14.23 4.08 -18.69
CA LEU A 135 -14.35 2.64 -18.98
C LEU A 135 -13.17 1.80 -18.47
N ASP A 136 -12.19 2.45 -17.85
CA ASP A 136 -10.93 1.84 -17.38
C ASP A 136 -10.84 1.76 -15.85
N SER A 137 -11.98 1.94 -15.19
CA SER A 137 -12.13 1.81 -13.75
C SER A 137 -12.51 0.37 -13.40
N LEU A 138 -12.05 -0.13 -12.25
CA LEU A 138 -12.46 -1.39 -11.59
C LEU A 138 -13.98 -1.59 -11.44
N VAL A 139 -14.80 -0.63 -11.88
CA VAL A 139 -16.22 -0.51 -11.62
C VAL A 139 -17.08 -0.63 -12.90
N ALA A 140 -16.54 -1.07 -14.03
CA ALA A 140 -17.37 -1.38 -15.20
C ALA A 140 -17.97 -2.80 -15.10
N SER A 141 -19.15 -2.86 -14.45
CA SER A 141 -20.25 -3.80 -14.69
C SER A 141 -19.94 -5.20 -15.25
N THR A 142 -20.17 -6.19 -14.37
CA THR A 142 -20.61 -7.57 -14.64
C THR A 142 -19.69 -8.59 -15.32
N CYS A 143 -18.57 -8.23 -15.93
CA CYS A 143 -17.45 -9.15 -16.20
C CYS A 143 -16.24 -8.35 -16.69
N MET A 144 -15.03 -8.71 -16.25
CA MET A 144 -13.79 -8.12 -16.75
C MET A 144 -13.51 -8.62 -18.16
N TYR A 145 -14.15 -8.05 -19.18
CA TYR A 145 -13.77 -8.21 -20.56
C TYR A 145 -13.87 -6.89 -21.31
N ARG A 146 -12.94 -6.71 -22.26
CA ARG A 146 -13.02 -5.65 -23.26
C ARG A 146 -14.06 -6.07 -24.30
N GLU A 147 -15.02 -5.21 -24.59
CA GLU A 147 -15.65 -5.19 -25.92
C GLU A 147 -14.56 -4.78 -26.93
N SER A 148 -13.97 -5.77 -27.61
CA SER A 148 -13.24 -5.47 -28.84
C SER A 148 -14.30 -5.01 -29.82
N SER A 149 -14.23 -3.73 -30.21
CA SER A 149 -14.98 -3.14 -31.31
C SER A 149 -14.68 -3.84 -32.64
N ALA A 150 -15.21 -5.05 -32.78
CA ALA A 150 -15.28 -5.85 -33.99
C ALA A 150 -16.66 -6.50 -33.96
N THR A 151 -17.57 -5.86 -34.70
CA THR A 151 -18.91 -6.26 -35.11
C THR A 151 -19.22 -7.76 -34.89
N SER A 152 -19.86 -8.09 -33.77
CA SER A 152 -20.50 -9.41 -33.57
C SER A 152 -21.94 -9.17 -33.14
N THR A 153 -22.86 -9.36 -34.09
CA THR A 153 -24.30 -9.20 -33.92
C THR A 153 -25.01 -10.49 -33.46
N SER A 154 -24.37 -11.36 -32.67
CA SER A 154 -25.10 -12.37 -31.90
C SER A 154 -24.24 -13.05 -30.83
N ARG A 155 -24.43 -12.65 -29.57
CA ARG A 155 -24.66 -13.53 -28.39
C ARG A 155 -24.53 -12.70 -27.11
N ASN A 156 -25.33 -13.07 -26.11
CA ASN A 156 -25.24 -12.54 -24.76
C ASN A 156 -24.26 -13.44 -23.98
N ASP A 157 -22.96 -13.32 -24.26
CA ASP A 157 -21.90 -14.12 -23.65
C ASP A 157 -21.50 -13.51 -22.32
N THR A 158 -22.18 -13.93 -21.25
CA THR A 158 -21.95 -13.36 -19.92
C THR A 158 -20.88 -14.07 -19.10
N CYS A 159 -20.40 -15.28 -19.45
CA CYS A 159 -19.35 -15.96 -18.66
C CYS A 159 -18.48 -17.02 -19.40
N ASP A 160 -18.34 -17.05 -20.73
CA ASP A 160 -17.46 -18.09 -21.34
C ASP A 160 -16.97 -17.74 -22.76
N PRO A 161 -15.65 -17.59 -23.04
CA PRO A 161 -15.15 -17.55 -24.40
C PRO A 161 -14.71 -18.95 -24.88
N PRO A 162 -15.10 -19.38 -26.09
CA PRO A 162 -14.62 -20.64 -26.64
C PRO A 162 -13.16 -20.48 -27.08
N THR A 163 -12.27 -21.25 -26.46
CA THR A 163 -11.01 -21.77 -27.03
C THR A 163 -9.84 -20.79 -27.31
N THR A 164 -9.79 -19.62 -26.69
CA THR A 164 -8.55 -18.80 -26.68
C THR A 164 -8.03 -18.65 -25.26
N SER A 165 -6.70 -18.67 -25.13
CA SER A 165 -5.99 -18.47 -23.86
C SER A 165 -6.62 -17.34 -23.06
N ILE A 166 -7.14 -17.68 -21.88
CA ILE A 166 -7.74 -16.72 -20.95
C ILE A 166 -6.61 -15.84 -20.42
N GLU A 167 -6.39 -14.70 -21.07
CA GLU A 167 -5.57 -13.62 -20.52
C GLU A 167 -6.44 -12.85 -19.51
N PRO A 168 -6.07 -12.80 -18.22
CA PRO A 168 -6.84 -12.07 -17.23
C PRO A 168 -6.91 -10.59 -17.63
N SER A 169 -8.10 -10.08 -17.89
CA SER A 169 -8.31 -8.68 -18.24
C SER A 169 -8.25 -7.82 -16.98
N TYR A 170 -7.05 -7.61 -16.42
CA TYR A 170 -6.83 -6.68 -15.30
C TYR A 170 -7.29 -5.27 -15.67
N PRO A 171 -7.80 -4.45 -14.72
CA PRO A 171 -8.28 -3.09 -15.01
C PRO A 171 -7.14 -2.28 -15.60
N TYR A 172 -7.18 -2.05 -16.90
CA TYR A 172 -6.06 -1.44 -17.60
C TYR A 172 -5.90 0.04 -17.18
N GLY A 173 -4.68 0.58 -17.27
CA GLY A 173 -4.45 2.03 -17.26
C GLY A 173 -3.99 2.68 -15.95
N ASN A 174 -4.31 2.15 -14.77
CA ASN A 174 -3.95 2.83 -13.50
C ASN A 174 -3.30 1.86 -12.52
N TYR A 175 -1.98 1.85 -12.50
CA TYR A 175 -1.20 1.03 -11.58
C TYR A 175 -0.12 1.84 -10.91
N ILE A 176 0.16 1.51 -9.66
CA ILE A 176 1.21 2.15 -8.87
C ILE A 176 2.56 1.49 -9.22
N ARG A 177 3.57 2.32 -9.52
CA ARG A 177 4.92 1.84 -9.77
C ARG A 177 5.64 1.65 -8.46
N VAL A 178 6.20 0.46 -8.26
CA VAL A 178 7.08 0.16 -7.13
C VAL A 178 8.44 -0.20 -7.70
N ILE A 179 9.51 0.40 -7.17
CA ILE A 179 10.89 0.13 -7.58
C ILE A 179 11.69 -0.40 -6.39
N ASN A 180 12.79 -1.08 -6.64
CA ASN A 180 13.79 -1.38 -5.63
C ASN A 180 14.76 -0.20 -5.42
N ALA A 181 15.70 -0.37 -4.50
CA ALA A 181 16.71 0.66 -4.21
C ALA A 181 17.64 1.03 -5.37
N SER A 182 17.72 0.18 -6.40
CA SER A 182 18.51 0.39 -7.62
C SER A 182 17.67 0.99 -8.76
N SER A 183 16.47 1.52 -8.45
CA SER A 183 15.52 2.08 -9.44
C SER A 183 15.01 1.08 -10.47
N VAL A 184 15.11 -0.22 -10.18
CA VAL A 184 14.52 -1.26 -11.02
C VAL A 184 13.08 -1.49 -10.58
N GLU A 185 12.14 -1.46 -11.52
CA GLU A 185 10.74 -1.72 -11.22
C GLU A 185 10.56 -3.14 -10.68
N LEU A 186 9.82 -3.25 -9.59
CA LEU A 186 9.40 -4.50 -9.02
C LEU A 186 8.07 -4.86 -9.67
N THR A 187 8.12 -5.79 -10.60
CA THR A 187 6.94 -6.34 -11.27
C THR A 187 6.96 -7.86 -11.17
N THR A 188 5.80 -8.50 -11.28
CA THR A 188 5.74 -9.97 -11.42
C THR A 188 6.14 -10.44 -12.82
N ASP A 189 6.14 -9.55 -13.82
CA ASP A 189 6.65 -9.78 -15.19
C ASP A 189 7.13 -8.46 -15.84
N GLN A 190 8.21 -8.53 -16.65
CA GLN A 190 8.82 -7.48 -17.50
C GLN A 190 8.90 -6.04 -16.93
N PRO A 191 9.91 -5.70 -16.10
CA PRO A 191 9.99 -4.41 -15.38
C PRO A 191 10.33 -3.18 -16.24
N ALA A 192 10.68 -3.35 -17.52
CA ALA A 192 11.09 -2.28 -18.43
C ALA A 192 10.04 -1.94 -19.51
N ALA A 193 8.88 -2.59 -19.53
CA ALA A 193 7.89 -2.38 -20.58
C ALA A 193 7.15 -1.04 -20.40
N THR A 194 7.22 -0.17 -21.42
CA THR A 194 6.28 0.95 -21.54
C THR A 194 4.87 0.38 -21.66
N ILE A 195 4.01 0.69 -20.69
CA ILE A 195 2.62 0.23 -20.70
C ILE A 195 1.87 0.95 -21.82
N THR A 196 1.41 0.17 -22.79
CA THR A 196 0.43 0.60 -23.78
C THR A 196 -0.80 -0.30 -23.67
N THR A 197 -1.91 0.09 -24.27
CA THR A 197 -3.15 -0.72 -24.32
C THR A 197 -2.98 -2.09 -24.96
N SER A 198 -1.86 -2.34 -25.66
CA SER A 198 -1.57 -3.58 -26.38
C SER A 198 -0.58 -4.50 -25.65
N ASN A 199 0.02 -4.05 -24.54
CA ASN A 199 1.16 -4.73 -23.91
C ASN A 199 0.86 -5.18 -22.48
N VAL A 200 -0.38 -5.03 -22.02
CA VAL A 200 -0.65 -5.06 -20.58
C VAL A 200 -0.55 -6.46 -19.98
N GLY A 201 -0.70 -7.52 -20.79
CA GLY A 201 -0.37 -8.89 -20.35
C GLY A 201 1.10 -9.05 -19.95
N GLN A 202 2.01 -8.26 -20.55
CA GLN A 202 3.42 -8.19 -20.14
C GLN A 202 3.66 -7.25 -18.95
N ALA A 203 2.68 -6.38 -18.63
CA ALA A 203 2.73 -5.41 -17.54
C ALA A 203 1.79 -5.76 -16.37
N GLY A 204 1.27 -7.00 -16.33
CA GLY A 204 0.37 -7.54 -15.30
C GLY A 204 0.98 -7.65 -13.89
N GLY A 205 2.12 -7.00 -13.67
CA GLY A 205 2.91 -7.06 -12.45
C GLY A 205 2.96 -5.80 -11.60
N ARG A 206 2.23 -4.73 -11.95
CA ARG A 206 2.23 -3.49 -11.15
C ARG A 206 1.22 -3.51 -10.00
N ALA A 207 1.46 -2.68 -8.99
CA ALA A 207 0.68 -2.68 -7.75
C ALA A 207 -0.74 -2.11 -7.95
N ALA A 208 -1.74 -2.85 -7.49
CA ALA A 208 -3.13 -2.39 -7.35
C ALA A 208 -3.30 -1.50 -6.10
N TYR A 209 -2.53 -1.78 -5.06
CA TYR A 209 -2.39 -0.93 -3.89
C TYR A 209 -0.98 -1.00 -3.31
N VAL A 210 -0.61 0.03 -2.55
CA VAL A 210 0.61 0.09 -1.76
C VAL A 210 0.27 0.49 -0.32
N LEU A 211 0.83 -0.23 0.63
CA LEU A 211 0.84 0.07 2.06
C LEU A 211 2.25 0.52 2.46
N VAL A 212 2.34 1.60 3.23
CA VAL A 212 3.61 2.14 3.72
C VAL A 212 3.54 2.36 5.22
N SER A 213 4.43 1.71 5.97
CA SER A 213 4.82 2.13 7.31
C SER A 213 6.08 2.99 7.19
N HIS A 214 6.01 4.23 7.65
CA HIS A 214 7.12 5.20 7.56
C HIS A 214 8.21 4.99 8.62
N GLY A 215 8.40 3.73 9.05
CA GLY A 215 9.45 3.33 9.97
C GLY A 215 9.55 4.13 11.26
N LYS A 216 10.79 4.30 11.74
CA LYS A 216 11.17 4.95 12.99
C LYS A 216 11.24 6.47 12.84
N ASN A 217 11.62 7.00 11.70
CA ASN A 217 11.67 8.45 11.43
C ASN A 217 10.26 9.06 11.27
N GLY A 218 9.29 8.30 10.77
CA GLY A 218 7.91 8.70 10.54
C GLY A 218 7.70 9.63 9.35
N ALA A 219 8.68 9.79 8.47
CA ALA A 219 8.71 10.81 7.43
C ALA A 219 7.51 10.72 6.47
N GLY A 220 6.51 11.60 6.62
CA GLY A 220 5.29 11.59 5.79
C GLY A 220 4.08 10.88 6.43
N ALA A 221 4.24 10.27 7.60
CA ALA A 221 3.14 9.63 8.32
C ALA A 221 2.21 10.63 9.02
N TYR A 222 0.98 10.18 9.29
CA TYR A 222 0.03 10.89 10.15
C TYR A 222 -0.12 10.18 11.48
N GLY A 223 -0.29 10.92 12.57
CA GLY A 223 -0.63 10.37 13.88
C GLY A 223 -2.13 10.07 14.03
N PRO A 224 -2.53 9.40 15.12
CA PRO A 224 -3.91 8.96 15.35
C PRO A 224 -4.94 10.11 15.42
N ASN A 225 -4.53 11.34 15.74
CA ASN A 225 -5.44 12.50 15.88
C ASN A 225 -5.26 13.56 14.78
N GLY A 226 -4.83 13.17 13.58
CA GLY A 226 -4.63 14.13 12.49
C GLY A 226 -3.31 14.91 12.57
N THR A 227 -2.44 14.60 13.53
CA THR A 227 -1.11 15.21 13.67
C THR A 227 -0.17 14.68 12.60
N GLY A 228 -0.04 15.38 11.48
CA GLY A 228 0.85 15.04 10.36
C GLY A 228 0.73 16.03 9.20
N PRO A 229 1.52 15.87 8.13
CA PRO A 229 2.53 14.81 7.96
C PRO A 229 3.74 15.08 8.87
N ILE A 230 4.30 14.03 9.47
CA ILE A 230 5.49 14.15 10.32
C ILE A 230 6.68 14.50 9.43
N SER A 231 7.36 15.62 9.75
CA SER A 231 8.57 16.10 9.04
C SER A 231 9.84 15.42 9.57
N GLY A 232 9.82 14.09 9.68
CA GLY A 232 11.07 13.34 9.73
C GLY A 232 11.74 13.55 8.38
N VAL A 233 12.94 14.11 8.34
CA VAL A 233 13.63 14.41 7.07
C VAL A 233 14.67 13.32 6.84
N PRO A 234 14.44 12.37 5.91
CA PRO A 234 15.53 11.69 5.23
C PRO A 234 16.36 12.75 4.51
N ALA A 235 17.68 12.59 4.42
CA ALA A 235 18.49 13.47 3.57
C ALA A 235 17.88 13.50 2.14
N ALA A 236 17.85 14.67 1.51
CA ALA A 236 17.37 14.80 0.14
C ALA A 236 18.18 13.86 -0.79
N GLY A 237 17.49 13.17 -1.71
CA GLY A 237 18.12 12.20 -2.64
C GLY A 237 18.23 10.78 -2.11
N THR A 238 17.63 10.47 -0.95
CA THR A 238 17.51 9.10 -0.44
C THR A 238 16.22 8.43 -0.93
N ASN A 239 16.28 7.11 -1.12
CA ASN A 239 15.13 6.28 -1.47
C ASN A 239 13.98 6.35 -0.46
N GLU A 240 14.29 6.72 0.78
CA GLU A 240 13.32 6.94 1.85
C GLU A 240 12.42 8.16 1.59
N SER A 241 12.97 9.23 1.02
CA SER A 241 12.16 10.41 0.66
C SER A 241 11.08 10.10 -0.39
N THR A 242 11.30 9.10 -1.25
CA THR A 242 10.36 8.71 -2.32
C THR A 242 9.02 8.19 -1.77
N ASN A 243 9.03 7.56 -0.60
CA ASN A 243 7.82 7.04 0.05
C ASN A 243 7.02 8.13 0.78
N ASN A 244 7.59 9.33 0.96
CA ASN A 244 6.89 10.50 1.47
C ASN A 244 6.12 11.21 0.34
N LYS A 245 4.82 10.93 0.24
CA LYS A 245 3.92 11.54 -0.75
C LYS A 245 3.68 13.04 -0.56
N ALA A 246 3.99 13.62 0.62
CA ALA A 246 3.93 15.07 0.81
C ALA A 246 5.00 15.83 0.02
N ALA A 247 6.09 15.14 -0.37
CA ALA A 247 7.25 15.75 -1.03
C ALA A 247 7.25 15.56 -2.56
N ASN A 248 6.68 14.47 -3.09
CA ASN A 248 7.05 14.01 -4.44
C ASN A 248 5.93 13.91 -5.48
N GLY A 249 4.65 14.09 -5.14
CA GLY A 249 3.56 14.20 -6.13
C GLY A 249 3.34 13.01 -7.10
N GLU A 250 4.16 11.97 -7.07
CA GLU A 250 4.17 10.88 -8.06
C GLU A 250 3.75 9.53 -7.46
N ALA A 251 3.09 8.71 -8.28
CA ALA A 251 2.67 7.33 -7.99
C ALA A 251 3.84 6.31 -8.01
N LEU A 252 5.01 6.72 -7.50
CA LEU A 252 6.21 5.91 -7.34
C LEU A 252 6.45 5.60 -5.86
N PHE A 253 6.82 4.37 -5.55
CA PHE A 253 7.26 3.93 -4.22
C PHE A 253 8.52 3.11 -4.33
N VAL A 254 9.36 3.16 -3.30
CA VAL A 254 10.56 2.33 -3.19
C VAL A 254 10.34 1.26 -2.14
N GLN A 255 10.51 0.00 -2.51
CA GLN A 255 10.64 -1.10 -1.57
C GLN A 255 12.12 -1.49 -1.46
N ASN A 256 12.63 -1.50 -0.24
CA ASN A 256 13.98 -1.96 0.04
C ASN A 256 14.02 -2.69 1.38
N ASP A 257 15.10 -3.41 1.63
CA ASP A 257 15.41 -3.87 2.97
C ASP A 257 15.64 -2.66 3.89
N THR A 258 15.23 -2.79 5.15
CA THR A 258 15.44 -1.72 6.12
C THR A 258 16.93 -1.59 6.45
N ILE A 259 17.48 -0.40 6.23
CA ILE A 259 18.87 -0.05 6.48
C ILE A 259 18.90 1.09 7.52
N ASN A 260 19.20 0.74 8.77
CA ASN A 260 19.29 1.70 9.88
C ASN A 260 20.71 2.25 10.06
N ILE A 261 21.26 2.90 9.03
CA ILE A 261 22.57 3.56 9.09
C ILE A 261 22.42 5.08 9.02
N THR A 262 23.41 5.84 9.48
CA THR A 262 23.46 7.28 9.22
C THR A 262 23.86 7.56 7.77
N GLY A 263 23.14 8.44 7.08
CA GLY A 263 23.53 8.93 5.75
C GLY A 263 22.54 8.58 4.64
N THR A 264 23.02 8.56 3.39
CA THR A 264 22.19 8.51 2.18
C THR A 264 21.58 7.15 1.85
N SER A 265 22.01 6.08 2.55
CA SER A 265 21.41 4.74 2.39
C SER A 265 20.45 4.39 3.51
N TYR A 266 20.12 5.33 4.40
CA TYR A 266 19.10 5.12 5.44
C TYR A 266 17.74 4.83 4.79
N PHE A 267 17.09 3.78 5.27
CA PHE A 267 15.76 3.35 4.83
C PHE A 267 15.11 2.56 5.95
N ASP A 268 14.12 3.11 6.63
CA ASP A 268 13.40 2.40 7.70
C ASP A 268 11.95 2.05 7.36
N ASP A 269 11.49 2.47 6.19
CA ASP A 269 10.15 2.21 5.69
C ASP A 269 9.89 0.73 5.45
N VAL A 270 8.65 0.30 5.71
CA VAL A 270 8.15 -1.00 5.29
C VAL A 270 7.09 -0.78 4.23
N VAL A 271 7.40 -1.15 2.99
CA VAL A 271 6.50 -1.05 1.84
C VAL A 271 5.98 -2.43 1.46
N ARG A 272 4.66 -2.56 1.37
CA ARG A 272 3.98 -3.76 0.88
C ARG A 272 3.01 -3.41 -0.22
N TRP A 273 2.87 -4.29 -1.18
CA TRP A 273 2.01 -4.08 -2.33
C TRP A 273 1.57 -5.42 -2.91
N LYS A 274 0.44 -5.42 -3.61
CA LYS A 274 -0.04 -6.59 -4.36
C LYS A 274 -0.53 -6.16 -5.73
N THR A 275 -0.35 -7.03 -6.71
CA THR A 275 -0.95 -6.89 -8.04
C THR A 275 -2.42 -7.32 -7.98
N PRO A 276 -3.26 -6.91 -8.96
CA PRO A 276 -4.62 -7.44 -9.05
C PRO A 276 -4.63 -8.97 -9.12
N ALA A 277 -3.71 -9.57 -9.89
CA ALA A 277 -3.51 -11.02 -10.00
C ALA A 277 -3.30 -11.68 -8.63
N ALA A 278 -2.43 -11.10 -7.80
CA ALA A 278 -2.12 -11.62 -6.47
C ALA A 278 -3.31 -11.49 -5.51
N ILE A 279 -4.13 -10.45 -5.65
CA ILE A 279 -5.35 -10.27 -4.84
C ILE A 279 -6.39 -11.33 -5.21
N ILE A 280 -6.62 -11.56 -6.51
CA ILE A 280 -7.58 -12.56 -7.01
C ILE A 280 -7.15 -13.97 -6.63
N SER A 281 -5.86 -14.30 -6.81
CA SER A 281 -5.29 -15.59 -6.40
C SER A 281 -5.45 -15.83 -4.90
N ALA A 282 -5.30 -14.79 -4.07
CA ALA A 282 -5.51 -14.87 -2.63
C ALA A 282 -6.97 -15.12 -2.23
N CYS A 283 -7.96 -14.79 -3.08
CA CYS A 283 -9.36 -15.14 -2.82
C CYS A 283 -9.65 -16.64 -2.95
N GLY A 284 -8.76 -17.43 -3.55
CA GLY A 284 -9.02 -18.82 -3.95
C GLY A 284 -9.95 -18.90 -5.17
N THR A 285 -9.88 -20.01 -5.90
CA THR A 285 -10.56 -20.28 -7.18
C THR A 285 -12.11 -20.37 -7.09
N SER A 286 -12.71 -19.92 -5.99
CA SER A 286 -14.15 -20.11 -5.71
C SER A 286 -14.84 -18.93 -5.02
N ALA A 287 -14.11 -17.95 -4.46
CA ALA A 287 -14.71 -16.88 -3.64
C ALA A 287 -14.66 -15.49 -4.28
N CYS A 288 -13.62 -15.18 -5.04
CA CYS A 288 -13.69 -14.13 -6.08
C CYS A 288 -14.16 -14.88 -7.33
N GLY A 289 -15.28 -14.48 -7.92
CA GLY A 289 -15.89 -15.17 -9.05
C GLY A 289 -14.81 -15.68 -10.01
N ASN A 290 -14.71 -17.01 -10.12
CA ASN A 290 -13.87 -17.64 -11.11
C ASN A 290 -14.29 -17.05 -12.47
N PRO A 291 -13.36 -16.54 -13.30
CA PRO A 291 -13.71 -16.21 -14.67
C PRO A 291 -14.32 -17.42 -15.39
#